data_AF-A0A3L6TQ23-F1
#
_entry.id   AF-A0A3L6TQ23-F1
#
_cell.length_a   1.000
_cell.length_b   1.000
_cell.length_c   1.000
_cell.angle_alpha   90.00
_cell.angle_beta   90.00
_cell.angle_gamma   90.00
#
_symmetry.space_group_name_H-M   'P 1'
#
loop_
_entity.id
_entity.type
_entity.pdbx_description
1 polymer ?
#
loop_
_entity_poly.entity_id
_entity_poly.type
_entity_poly.pdbx_seq_one_letter_code
_entity_poly.pdbx_strand_id
1 'polypeptide(L)'
;MAPPGQLYRPFHPPPSPLPANYRTLDLTQRLDVLRDRMGRWYEYAPLISALSRDGFTPSSIEEATGISGVEQNCLVVASQVRDSLISETAAFPPDLLPYFDSYSGPELLYELRFLNARQRADAAKHAIDYRLEAKGVRELARSMKDFPRRRGVDDGWDEFDGASPGDCLAFARFRQSREAIDVEDRIAELERALQVVATDPARARVELEMERARKKAAGEVVEEEDAVARPAVNVVRLQYGEVAEATTVLLLPVVRETDGVAAMESAPRRTKSDVDFGIVEVDKAWARWAVVPGWGPVAAAAEEAVVIELADGRRLPWRTADKEPVLVIANRGQKEVAEQGLYVLEKEGRLVVERGRKLAEQGITTAAAEVLIVVRPPRDEDDMISDDEWD
;
A
#
# COMPACT_ATOMS: atom_id res chain seq x y z
N MET A 1 -22.00 4.35 9.72
CA MET A 1 -22.12 5.50 8.78
C MET A 1 -21.28 6.64 9.34
N ALA A 2 -20.26 7.08 8.60
CA ALA A 2 -19.43 8.22 9.00
C ALA A 2 -20.26 9.53 8.95
N PRO A 3 -20.00 10.48 9.85
CA PRO A 3 -20.80 11.71 9.95
C PRO A 3 -20.67 12.58 8.70
N PRO A 4 -21.74 13.32 8.32
CA PRO A 4 -21.75 14.22 7.17
C PRO A 4 -20.90 15.46 7.46
N GLY A 5 -19.60 15.33 7.30
CA GLY A 5 -18.63 16.42 7.52
C GLY A 5 -17.26 16.22 6.88
N GLN A 6 -16.99 15.02 6.34
CA GLN A 6 -15.76 14.73 5.60
C GLN A 6 -16.05 14.49 4.12
N LEU A 7 -16.79 15.42 3.50
CA LEU A 7 -16.73 15.56 2.05
C LEU A 7 -15.31 16.01 1.70
N TYR A 8 -14.67 15.31 0.76
CA TYR A 8 -13.40 15.72 0.18
C TYR A 8 -13.49 17.19 -0.24
N ARG A 9 -12.77 18.07 0.46
CA ARG A 9 -12.54 19.44 0.00
C ARG A 9 -11.34 19.38 -0.94
N PRO A 10 -11.51 19.70 -2.23
CA PRO A 10 -10.37 19.98 -3.09
C PRO A 10 -9.45 20.98 -2.38
N PHE A 11 -8.14 20.82 -2.53
CA PHE A 11 -7.16 21.72 -1.93
C PHE A 11 -7.47 23.17 -2.31
N HIS A 12 -7.89 23.97 -1.33
CA HIS A 12 -7.99 25.42 -1.47
C HIS A 12 -6.69 26.01 -0.94
N PRO A 13 -5.84 26.56 -1.81
CA PRO A 13 -4.61 27.15 -1.32
C PRO A 13 -4.89 28.40 -0.48
N PRO A 14 -3.99 28.75 0.47
CA PRO A 14 -4.14 29.93 1.31
C PRO A 14 -4.16 31.22 0.45
N PRO A 15 -4.91 32.25 0.87
CA PRO A 15 -5.11 33.45 0.05
C PRO A 15 -3.82 34.28 -0.03
N SER A 16 -3.35 34.56 -1.26
CA SER A 16 -2.43 35.69 -1.49
C SER A 16 -3.25 36.98 -1.45
N PRO A 17 -2.84 38.01 -0.69
CA PRO A 17 -3.53 39.28 -0.66
C PRO A 17 -3.50 39.93 -2.05
N LEU A 18 -4.63 40.51 -2.49
CA LEU A 18 -4.67 41.22 -3.76
C LEU A 18 -3.68 42.40 -3.72
N PRO A 19 -2.88 42.62 -4.78
CA PRO A 19 -2.10 43.83 -4.97
C PRO A 19 -2.96 45.10 -4.83
N ALA A 20 -2.39 46.18 -4.30
CA ALA A 20 -3.14 47.40 -3.97
C ALA A 20 -3.89 47.99 -5.18
N ASN A 21 -3.28 47.91 -6.37
CA ASN A 21 -3.83 48.33 -7.66
C ASN A 21 -5.08 47.52 -8.09
N TYR A 22 -5.32 46.33 -7.55
CA TYR A 22 -6.45 45.48 -7.93
C TYR A 22 -7.56 45.40 -6.87
N ARG A 23 -7.33 45.95 -5.67
CA ARG A 23 -8.31 45.86 -4.56
C ARG A 23 -9.61 46.62 -4.83
N THR A 24 -9.52 47.75 -5.52
CA THR A 24 -10.65 48.66 -5.77
C THR A 24 -11.38 48.37 -7.08
N LEU A 25 -10.90 47.40 -7.88
CA LEU A 25 -11.51 47.05 -9.16
C LEU A 25 -12.83 46.31 -8.96
N ASP A 26 -13.82 46.66 -9.77
CA ASP A 26 -15.08 45.94 -9.89
C ASP A 26 -14.92 44.61 -10.66
N LEU A 27 -16.00 43.82 -10.76
CA LEU A 27 -15.96 42.51 -11.40
C LEU A 27 -15.52 42.59 -12.88
N THR A 28 -16.07 43.52 -13.65
CA THR A 28 -15.77 43.67 -15.07
C THR A 28 -14.31 44.03 -15.27
N GLN A 29 -13.81 44.99 -14.49
CA GLN A 29 -12.41 45.41 -14.52
C GLN A 29 -11.45 44.28 -14.15
N ARG A 30 -11.80 43.44 -13.16
CA ARG A 30 -10.97 42.26 -12.80
C ARG A 30 -10.92 41.23 -13.92
N LEU A 31 -12.05 40.99 -14.60
CA LEU A 31 -12.11 40.07 -15.74
C LEU A 31 -11.34 40.62 -16.94
N ASP A 32 -11.39 41.93 -17.19
CA ASP A 32 -10.62 42.58 -18.26
C ASP A 32 -9.11 42.49 -17.99
N VAL A 33 -8.65 42.72 -16.75
CA VAL A 33 -7.24 42.53 -16.36
C VAL A 33 -6.75 41.11 -16.66
N LEU A 34 -7.56 40.09 -16.37
CA LEU A 34 -7.23 38.71 -16.65
C LEU A 34 -7.26 38.39 -18.16
N ARG A 35 -8.29 38.85 -18.87
CA ARG A 35 -8.47 38.65 -20.32
C ARG A 35 -7.30 39.24 -21.11
N ASP A 36 -6.93 40.47 -20.79
CA ASP A 36 -5.86 41.21 -21.48
C ASP A 36 -4.47 40.95 -20.87
N ARG A 37 -4.40 40.12 -19.82
CA ARG A 37 -3.16 39.78 -19.07
C ARG A 37 -2.39 41.02 -18.64
N MET A 38 -3.09 42.03 -18.11
CA MET A 38 -2.49 43.30 -17.73
C MET A 38 -1.61 43.15 -16.49
N GLY A 39 -0.32 43.44 -16.63
CA GLY A 39 0.67 43.35 -15.56
C GLY A 39 1.47 42.05 -15.59
N ARG A 40 2.24 41.80 -14.52
CA ARG A 40 3.00 40.55 -14.38
C ARG A 40 2.07 39.41 -13.96
N TRP A 41 2.43 38.19 -14.35
CA TRP A 41 1.63 37.01 -14.07
C TRP A 41 1.32 36.82 -12.58
N TYR A 42 2.29 37.12 -11.70
CA TYR A 42 2.12 37.01 -10.26
C TYR A 42 1.29 38.16 -9.65
N GLU A 43 1.10 39.26 -10.37
CA GLU A 43 0.25 40.37 -9.92
C GLU A 43 -1.22 40.05 -10.18
N TYR A 44 -1.55 39.53 -11.37
CA TYR A 44 -2.94 39.21 -11.72
C TYR A 44 -3.38 37.82 -11.24
N ALA A 45 -2.47 36.86 -10.99
CA ALA A 45 -2.83 35.52 -10.52
C ALA A 45 -3.72 35.49 -9.24
N PRO A 46 -3.49 36.36 -8.22
CA PRO A 46 -4.37 36.47 -7.07
C PRO A 46 -5.84 36.82 -7.40
N LEU A 47 -6.12 37.46 -8.54
CA LEU A 47 -7.49 37.75 -8.99
C LEU A 47 -8.28 36.46 -9.26
N ILE A 48 -7.62 35.42 -9.79
CA ILE A 48 -8.25 34.13 -10.05
C ILE A 48 -8.77 33.52 -8.73
N SER A 49 -7.95 33.56 -7.68
CA SER A 49 -8.35 33.11 -6.33
C SER A 49 -9.41 34.00 -5.68
N ALA A 50 -9.47 35.29 -6.03
CA ALA A 50 -10.54 36.17 -5.58
C ALA A 50 -11.87 35.83 -6.27
N LEU A 51 -11.87 35.68 -7.60
CA LEU A 51 -13.06 35.29 -8.36
C LEU A 51 -13.61 33.92 -7.94
N SER A 52 -12.73 32.93 -7.67
CA SER A 52 -13.19 31.63 -7.15
C SER A 52 -13.88 31.75 -5.79
N ARG A 53 -13.46 32.68 -4.92
CA ARG A 53 -14.13 32.96 -3.64
C ARG A 53 -15.45 33.69 -3.82
N ASP A 54 -15.56 34.51 -4.87
CA ASP A 54 -16.78 35.20 -5.26
C ASP A 54 -17.78 34.26 -5.97
N GLY A 55 -17.46 32.96 -6.12
CA GLY A 55 -18.35 31.92 -6.62
C GLY A 55 -18.12 31.52 -8.09
N PHE A 56 -17.12 32.09 -8.76
CA PHE A 56 -16.81 31.73 -10.14
C PHE A 56 -16.11 30.37 -10.23
N THR A 57 -16.57 29.53 -11.16
CA THR A 57 -15.91 28.25 -11.47
C THR A 57 -14.76 28.47 -12.46
N PRO A 58 -13.73 27.58 -12.49
CA PRO A 58 -12.66 27.68 -13.47
C PRO A 58 -13.17 27.79 -14.92
N SER A 59 -14.23 27.04 -15.27
CA SER A 59 -14.86 27.11 -16.60
C SER A 59 -15.48 28.47 -16.90
N SER A 60 -16.15 29.10 -15.93
CA SER A 60 -16.71 30.45 -16.12
C SER A 60 -15.64 31.54 -16.27
N ILE A 61 -14.51 31.39 -15.56
CA ILE A 61 -13.36 32.28 -15.71
C ILE A 61 -12.72 32.09 -17.09
N GLU A 62 -12.56 30.84 -17.53
CA GLU A 62 -12.04 30.50 -18.85
C GLU A 62 -12.91 31.08 -19.98
N GLU A 63 -14.23 30.95 -19.89
CA GLU A 63 -15.16 31.55 -20.86
C GLU A 63 -15.04 33.08 -20.92
N ALA A 64 -14.87 33.74 -19.78
CA ALA A 64 -14.80 35.19 -19.70
C ALA A 64 -13.41 35.78 -20.07
N THR A 65 -12.33 35.00 -19.92
CA THR A 65 -10.94 35.50 -19.97
C THR A 65 -10.04 34.78 -20.97
N GLY A 66 -10.41 33.58 -21.42
CA GLY A 66 -9.58 32.70 -22.24
C GLY A 66 -8.46 31.97 -21.48
N ILE A 67 -8.33 32.15 -20.16
CA ILE A 67 -7.31 31.44 -19.36
C ILE A 67 -7.86 30.07 -18.99
N SER A 68 -7.22 29.01 -19.49
CA SER A 68 -7.69 27.64 -19.23
C SER A 68 -7.67 27.28 -17.75
N GLY A 69 -8.55 26.36 -17.31
CA GLY A 69 -8.53 25.90 -15.91
C GLY A 69 -7.17 25.34 -15.45
N VAL A 70 -6.41 24.72 -16.35
CA VAL A 70 -5.04 24.23 -16.08
C VAL A 70 -4.07 25.39 -15.85
N GLU A 71 -4.13 26.41 -16.71
CA GLU A 71 -3.30 27.61 -16.60
C GLU A 71 -3.67 28.43 -15.35
N GLN A 72 -4.95 28.55 -15.02
CA GLN A 72 -5.43 29.19 -13.80
C GLN A 72 -4.80 28.58 -12.54
N ASN A 73 -4.84 27.24 -12.43
CA ASN A 73 -4.22 26.53 -11.31
C ASN A 73 -2.69 26.71 -11.30
N CYS A 74 -2.04 26.67 -12.47
CA CYS A 74 -0.60 26.91 -12.59
C CYS A 74 -0.22 28.30 -12.04
N LEU A 75 -0.87 29.35 -12.53
CA LEU A 75 -0.64 30.74 -12.14
C LEU A 75 -0.85 30.96 -10.63
N VAL A 76 -1.96 30.46 -10.08
CA VAL A 76 -2.27 30.62 -8.65
C VAL A 76 -1.20 29.95 -7.79
N VAL A 77 -0.88 28.68 -8.05
CA VAL A 77 0.09 27.94 -7.24
C VAL A 77 1.51 28.50 -7.42
N ALA A 78 1.90 28.85 -8.65
CA ALA A 78 3.20 29.46 -8.90
C ALA A 78 3.35 30.81 -8.18
N SER A 79 2.28 31.60 -8.08
CA SER A 79 2.32 32.90 -7.39
C SER A 79 2.60 32.72 -5.89
N GLN A 80 2.04 31.67 -5.29
CA GLN A 80 2.29 31.33 -3.89
C GLN A 80 3.70 30.78 -3.66
N VAL A 81 4.23 30.02 -4.62
CA VAL A 81 5.63 29.59 -4.59
C VAL A 81 6.54 30.83 -4.67
N ARG A 82 6.22 31.79 -5.55
CA ARG A 82 6.95 33.07 -5.63
C ARG A 82 6.87 33.87 -4.33
N ASP A 83 5.70 34.01 -3.73
CA ASP A 83 5.51 34.64 -2.42
C ASP A 83 6.35 33.95 -1.35
N SER A 84 6.42 32.62 -1.39
CA SER A 84 7.27 31.82 -0.51
C SER A 84 8.75 32.12 -0.71
N LEU A 85 9.23 32.42 -1.92
CA LEU A 85 10.63 32.81 -2.16
C LEU A 85 10.95 34.18 -1.56
N ILE A 86 9.98 35.09 -1.51
CA ILE A 86 10.14 36.44 -0.95
C ILE A 86 10.19 36.39 0.59
N SER A 87 9.63 35.34 1.21
CA SER A 87 9.63 35.19 2.66
C SER A 87 11.04 35.14 3.26
N GLU A 88 11.24 35.76 4.43
CA GLU A 88 12.52 35.74 5.15
C GLU A 88 13.02 34.32 5.42
N THR A 89 12.10 33.37 5.65
CA THR A 89 12.41 31.96 5.89
C THR A 89 13.01 31.23 4.70
N ALA A 90 12.77 31.69 3.47
CA ALA A 90 13.30 31.06 2.27
C ALA A 90 14.76 31.46 2.02
N ALA A 91 15.14 32.70 2.39
CA ALA A 91 16.46 33.28 2.14
C ALA A 91 16.92 33.14 0.67
N PHE A 92 15.99 33.42 -0.26
CA PHE A 92 16.26 33.44 -1.70
C PHE A 92 16.87 34.80 -2.12
N PRO A 93 17.90 34.84 -2.99
CA PRO A 93 18.50 36.09 -3.45
C PRO A 93 17.51 36.98 -4.22
N PRO A 94 17.23 38.22 -3.77
CA PRO A 94 16.24 39.07 -4.42
C PRO A 94 16.55 39.44 -5.88
N ASP A 95 17.84 39.48 -6.24
CA ASP A 95 18.35 39.76 -7.57
C ASP A 95 18.05 38.65 -8.58
N LEU A 96 17.80 37.43 -8.12
CA LEU A 96 17.44 36.29 -8.97
C LEU A 96 15.93 36.17 -9.21
N LEU A 97 15.10 36.86 -8.42
CA LEU A 97 13.63 36.80 -8.54
C LEU A 97 13.10 37.23 -9.93
N PRO A 98 13.66 38.27 -10.59
CA PRO A 98 13.24 38.67 -11.94
C PRO A 98 13.37 37.59 -13.01
N TYR A 99 14.16 36.53 -12.78
CA TYR A 99 14.25 35.38 -13.69
C TYR A 99 12.87 34.75 -13.95
N PHE A 100 12.04 34.67 -12.90
CA PHE A 100 10.70 34.09 -12.96
C PHE A 100 9.63 35.07 -13.44
N ASP A 101 9.98 36.32 -13.78
CA ASP A 101 9.02 37.30 -14.30
C ASP A 101 8.71 37.08 -15.81
N SER A 102 9.40 36.11 -16.43
CA SER A 102 9.16 35.64 -17.81
C SER A 102 7.90 34.79 -17.93
N TYR A 103 7.43 34.56 -19.16
CA TYR A 103 6.19 33.82 -19.44
C TYR A 103 6.26 32.34 -19.02
N SER A 104 7.45 31.72 -19.00
CA SER A 104 7.67 30.34 -18.52
C SER A 104 7.89 30.25 -17.01
N GLY A 105 8.07 31.39 -16.32
CA GLY A 105 8.26 31.45 -14.87
C GLY A 105 7.20 30.69 -14.05
N PRO A 106 5.89 30.82 -14.36
CA PRO A 106 4.84 30.04 -13.70
C PRO A 106 5.07 28.53 -13.76
N GLU A 107 5.44 28.00 -14.94
CA GLU A 107 5.62 26.56 -15.14
C GLU A 107 6.79 26.02 -14.32
N LEU A 108 7.89 26.77 -14.22
CA LEU A 108 9.04 26.40 -13.39
C LEU A 108 8.67 26.39 -11.91
N LEU A 109 8.07 27.47 -11.41
CA LEU A 109 7.71 27.59 -9.99
C LEU A 109 6.61 26.62 -9.58
N TYR A 110 5.68 26.31 -10.48
CA TYR A 110 4.61 25.33 -10.23
C TYR A 110 5.14 23.95 -9.87
N GLU A 111 6.27 23.52 -10.44
CA GLU A 111 6.87 22.22 -10.14
C GLU A 111 7.49 22.14 -8.74
N LEU A 112 7.82 23.28 -8.14
CA LEU A 112 8.37 23.39 -6.78
C LEU A 112 7.28 23.37 -5.68
N ARG A 113 6.00 23.28 -6.04
CA ARG A 113 4.86 23.43 -5.11
C ARG A 113 4.87 22.49 -3.91
N PHE A 114 5.47 21.30 -4.03
CA PHE A 114 5.50 20.29 -2.99
C PHE A 114 6.67 20.39 -2.00
N LEU A 115 7.58 21.33 -2.24
CA LEU A 115 8.73 21.62 -1.38
C LEU A 115 8.36 22.64 -0.30
N ASN A 116 9.11 22.67 0.81
CA ASN A 116 8.99 23.71 1.82
C ASN A 116 9.67 25.03 1.37
N ALA A 117 9.49 26.13 2.12
CA ALA A 117 9.99 27.45 1.73
C ALA A 117 11.50 27.49 1.48
N ARG A 118 12.30 26.85 2.34
CA ARG A 118 13.76 26.79 2.18
C ARG A 118 14.17 25.96 0.97
N GLN A 119 13.59 24.76 0.83
CA GLN A 119 13.83 23.89 -0.31
C GLN A 119 13.43 24.54 -1.65
N ARG A 120 12.35 25.34 -1.67
CA ARG A 120 11.95 26.11 -2.86
C ARG A 120 13.03 27.10 -3.27
N ALA A 121 13.65 27.80 -2.32
CA ALA A 121 14.73 28.74 -2.63
C ALA A 121 15.97 28.04 -3.20
N ASP A 122 16.41 26.96 -2.54
CA ASP A 122 17.57 26.20 -2.99
C ASP A 122 17.31 25.57 -4.38
N ALA A 123 16.13 24.97 -4.59
CA ALA A 123 15.73 24.40 -5.87
C ALA A 123 15.57 25.44 -6.98
N ALA A 124 14.97 26.61 -6.67
CA ALA A 124 14.81 27.70 -7.62
C ALA A 124 16.16 28.26 -8.07
N LYS A 125 17.10 28.43 -7.13
CA LYS A 125 18.47 28.84 -7.46
C LYS A 125 19.15 27.81 -8.37
N HIS A 126 19.08 26.53 -8.01
CA HIS A 126 19.64 25.45 -8.83
C HIS A 126 19.01 25.41 -10.23
N ALA A 127 17.69 25.62 -10.35
CA ALA A 127 17.03 25.68 -11.65
C ALA A 127 17.55 26.83 -12.52
N ILE A 128 17.88 27.98 -11.93
CA ILE A 128 18.50 29.12 -12.64
C ILE A 128 19.92 28.79 -13.08
N ASP A 129 20.74 28.30 -12.15
CA ASP A 129 22.17 28.02 -12.37
C ASP A 129 22.38 27.02 -13.53
N TYR A 130 21.51 26.01 -13.61
CA TYR A 130 21.56 24.95 -14.64
C TYR A 130 20.56 25.14 -15.79
N ARG A 131 19.84 26.27 -15.82
CA ARG A 131 18.83 26.60 -16.85
C ARG A 131 17.83 25.45 -17.10
N LEU A 132 17.29 24.90 -16.01
CA LEU A 132 16.38 23.77 -16.09
C LEU A 132 15.03 24.18 -16.70
N GLU A 133 14.52 23.35 -17.61
CA GLU A 133 13.14 23.43 -18.08
C GLU A 133 12.18 22.80 -17.05
N ALA A 134 10.87 23.01 -17.22
CA ALA A 134 9.85 22.53 -16.27
C ALA A 134 9.97 21.03 -15.94
N LYS A 135 10.31 20.19 -16.93
CA LYS A 135 10.55 18.75 -16.70
C LYS A 135 11.74 18.52 -15.76
N GLY A 136 12.86 19.22 -15.97
CA GLY A 136 14.04 19.14 -15.10
C GLY A 136 13.76 19.65 -13.69
N VAL A 137 13.01 20.75 -13.56
CA VAL A 137 12.59 21.29 -12.25
C VAL A 137 11.69 20.29 -11.50
N ARG A 138 10.78 19.62 -12.21
CA ARG A 138 9.93 18.55 -11.63
C ARG A 138 10.76 17.38 -11.13
N GLU A 139 11.74 16.95 -11.91
CA GLU A 139 12.66 15.87 -11.51
C GLU A 139 13.46 16.27 -10.26
N LEU A 140 14.05 17.46 -10.25
CA LEU A 140 14.76 18.03 -9.10
C LEU A 140 13.88 18.05 -7.83
N ALA A 141 12.67 18.62 -7.93
CA ALA A 141 11.75 18.72 -6.80
C ALA A 141 11.31 17.35 -6.26
N ARG A 142 11.11 16.36 -7.15
CA ARG A 142 10.82 14.98 -6.76
C ARG A 142 12.02 14.36 -6.03
N SER A 143 13.22 14.51 -6.56
CA SER A 143 14.44 13.99 -5.96
C SER A 143 14.69 14.55 -4.57
N MET A 144 14.55 15.88 -4.38
CA MET A 144 14.67 16.51 -3.06
C MET A 144 13.62 16.02 -2.05
N LYS A 145 12.39 15.75 -2.51
CA LYS A 145 11.32 15.25 -1.65
C LYS A 145 11.50 13.77 -1.29
N ASP A 146 12.06 12.99 -2.20
CA ASP A 146 12.27 11.56 -2.03
C ASP A 146 13.50 11.26 -1.17
N PHE A 147 14.56 12.07 -1.29
CA PHE A 147 15.85 11.86 -0.65
C PHE A 147 15.78 11.51 0.85
N PRO A 148 15.06 12.24 1.72
CA PRO A 148 15.03 11.94 3.16
C PRO A 148 14.42 10.57 3.49
N ARG A 149 13.57 10.02 2.60
CA ARG A 149 12.88 8.73 2.79
C ARG A 149 13.77 7.54 2.47
N ARG A 150 14.93 7.77 1.86
CA ARG A 150 15.88 6.73 1.44
C ARG A 150 16.95 6.42 2.48
N ARG A 151 17.00 7.21 3.56
CA ARG A 151 17.92 7.02 4.68
C ARG A 151 17.81 5.60 5.24
N GLY A 152 18.92 4.88 5.29
CA GLY A 152 19.01 3.52 5.83
C GLY A 152 18.40 2.42 4.97
N VAL A 153 17.89 2.75 3.78
CA VAL A 153 17.35 1.79 2.81
C VAL A 153 18.35 1.59 1.67
N ASP A 154 18.80 2.70 1.10
CA ASP A 154 19.67 2.69 -0.07
C ASP A 154 21.13 2.91 0.34
N ASP A 155 22.01 2.07 -0.20
CA ASP A 155 23.45 2.15 0.02
C ASP A 155 24.07 3.37 -0.69
N GLY A 156 25.05 3.99 -0.03
CA GLY A 156 25.66 5.26 -0.43
C GLY A 156 24.84 6.52 -0.09
N TRP A 157 23.69 6.40 0.60
CA TRP A 157 22.86 7.57 0.94
C TRP A 157 23.60 8.63 1.79
N ASP A 158 24.40 8.20 2.76
CA ASP A 158 25.12 9.11 3.68
C ASP A 158 26.24 9.91 2.99
N GLU A 159 26.62 9.56 1.75
CA GLU A 159 27.65 10.26 0.98
C GLU A 159 27.11 11.48 0.22
N PHE A 160 25.77 11.64 0.17
CA PHE A 160 25.09 12.74 -0.51
C PHE A 160 24.47 13.72 0.50
N ASP A 161 24.52 15.01 0.22
CA ASP A 161 23.93 16.02 1.10
C ASP A 161 22.46 16.31 0.73
N GLY A 162 21.54 15.98 1.65
CA GLY A 162 20.11 16.26 1.51
C GLY A 162 19.72 17.75 1.54
N ALA A 163 20.63 18.64 1.93
CA ALA A 163 20.46 20.08 1.81
C ALA A 163 20.84 20.61 0.42
N SER A 164 21.60 19.85 -0.36
CA SER A 164 22.01 20.20 -1.72
C SER A 164 21.00 19.66 -2.75
N PRO A 165 20.32 20.54 -3.53
CA PRO A 165 19.44 20.10 -4.61
C PRO A 165 20.18 19.23 -5.65
N GLY A 166 21.43 19.58 -5.96
CA GLY A 166 22.28 18.87 -6.91
C GLY A 166 22.59 17.45 -6.44
N ASP A 167 22.96 17.28 -5.16
CA ASP A 167 23.22 15.95 -4.59
C ASP A 167 21.94 15.12 -4.49
N CYS A 168 20.81 15.72 -4.15
CA CYS A 168 19.52 15.01 -4.14
C CYS A 168 19.19 14.44 -5.55
N LEU A 169 19.40 15.24 -6.60
CA LEU A 169 19.19 14.80 -7.97
C LEU A 169 20.25 13.78 -8.43
N ALA A 170 21.52 14.00 -8.08
CA ALA A 170 22.60 13.05 -8.35
C ALA A 170 22.34 11.69 -7.70
N PHE A 171 21.86 11.67 -6.46
CA PHE A 171 21.50 10.45 -5.75
C PHE A 171 20.35 9.70 -6.43
N ALA A 172 19.33 10.42 -6.92
CA ALA A 172 18.25 9.79 -7.68
C ALA A 172 18.76 9.10 -8.95
N ARG A 173 19.73 9.71 -9.65
CA ARG A 173 20.38 9.16 -10.85
C ARG A 173 21.32 7.99 -10.52
N PHE A 174 22.10 8.12 -9.46
CA PHE A 174 22.94 7.05 -8.91
C PHE A 174 22.12 5.81 -8.53
N ARG A 175 20.92 5.99 -7.97
CA ARG A 175 20.04 4.87 -7.63
C ARG A 175 19.49 4.19 -8.89
N GLN A 176 19.09 4.98 -9.89
CA GLN A 176 18.63 4.46 -11.19
C GLN A 176 19.72 3.66 -11.92
N SER A 177 20.99 4.07 -11.81
CA SER A 177 22.09 3.32 -12.45
C SER A 177 22.28 1.92 -11.85
N ARG A 178 21.97 1.72 -10.56
CA ARG A 178 22.03 0.41 -9.89
C ARG A 178 20.86 -0.50 -10.25
N GLU A 179 19.70 0.09 -10.53
CA GLU A 179 18.52 -0.61 -11.01
C GLU A 179 18.61 -0.97 -12.51
N ALA A 180 19.52 -0.33 -13.26
CA ALA A 180 19.75 -0.59 -14.67
C ALA A 180 20.33 -2.00 -14.90
N ILE A 181 19.67 -2.74 -15.81
CA ILE A 181 20.06 -4.07 -16.26
C ILE A 181 21.24 -3.96 -17.23
N ASP A 182 21.16 -3.04 -18.19
CA ASP A 182 22.22 -2.78 -19.15
C ASP A 182 23.33 -1.91 -18.54
N VAL A 183 24.58 -2.25 -18.88
CA VAL A 183 25.76 -1.50 -18.48
C VAL A 183 25.80 -0.14 -19.17
N GLU A 184 25.31 -0.02 -20.40
CA GLU A 184 25.25 1.27 -21.11
C GLU A 184 24.31 2.25 -20.42
N ASP A 185 23.10 1.79 -20.03
CA ASP A 185 22.13 2.58 -19.27
C ASP A 185 22.67 2.97 -17.90
N ARG A 186 23.39 2.06 -17.23
CA ARG A 186 24.07 2.34 -15.96
C ARG A 186 25.07 3.48 -16.11
N ILE A 187 25.93 3.42 -17.12
CA ILE A 187 26.92 4.47 -17.38
C ILE A 187 26.22 5.79 -17.70
N ALA A 188 25.18 5.78 -18.53
CA ALA A 188 24.44 6.98 -18.90
C ALA A 188 23.80 7.68 -17.68
N GLU A 189 23.23 6.93 -16.73
CA GLU A 189 22.68 7.52 -15.50
C GLU A 189 23.79 8.06 -14.57
N LEU A 190 24.93 7.39 -14.47
CA LEU A 190 26.08 7.88 -13.68
C LEU A 190 26.68 9.16 -14.29
N GLU A 191 26.74 9.27 -15.63
CA GLU A 191 27.18 10.50 -16.30
C GLU A 191 26.23 11.66 -16.00
N ARG A 192 24.92 11.41 -16.02
CA ARG A 192 23.92 12.43 -15.62
C ARG A 192 24.05 12.80 -14.15
N ALA A 193 24.38 11.85 -13.27
CA ALA A 193 24.65 12.14 -11.86
C ALA A 193 25.86 13.07 -11.70
N LEU A 194 26.96 12.83 -12.43
CA LEU A 194 28.17 13.66 -12.39
C LEU A 194 27.97 15.09 -12.89
N GLN A 195 26.98 15.32 -13.75
CA GLN A 195 26.64 16.66 -14.26
C GLN A 195 26.01 17.56 -13.19
N VAL A 196 25.32 16.97 -12.20
CA VAL A 196 24.50 17.71 -11.21
C VAL A 196 25.02 17.60 -9.78
N VAL A 197 25.89 16.64 -9.49
CA VAL A 197 26.47 16.43 -8.16
C VAL A 197 27.26 17.66 -7.70
N ALA A 198 27.02 18.08 -6.46
CA ALA A 198 27.54 19.34 -5.93
C ALA A 198 28.64 19.15 -4.88
N THR A 199 28.58 18.10 -4.05
CA THR A 199 29.57 17.89 -2.99
C THR A 199 30.67 16.89 -3.40
N ASP A 200 31.87 17.09 -2.86
CA ASP A 200 33.03 16.22 -3.14
C ASP A 200 32.81 14.75 -2.70
N PRO A 201 32.23 14.46 -1.51
CA PRO A 201 31.95 13.07 -1.11
C PRO A 201 30.98 12.39 -2.07
N ALA A 202 29.90 13.08 -2.47
CA ALA A 202 28.92 12.55 -3.42
C ALA A 202 29.56 12.31 -4.78
N ARG A 203 30.40 13.25 -5.26
CA ARG A 203 31.13 13.11 -6.52
C ARG A 203 32.05 11.90 -6.50
N ALA A 204 32.86 11.75 -5.45
CA ALA A 204 33.76 10.61 -5.29
C ALA A 204 33.01 9.28 -5.29
N ARG A 205 31.83 9.21 -4.66
CA ARG A 205 30.98 8.02 -4.70
C ARG A 205 30.53 7.68 -6.12
N VAL A 206 30.02 8.67 -6.86
CA VAL A 206 29.54 8.45 -8.23
C VAL A 206 30.69 8.05 -9.15
N GLU A 207 31.88 8.65 -8.99
CA GLU A 207 33.09 8.31 -9.76
C GLU A 207 33.56 6.88 -9.48
N LEU A 208 33.55 6.43 -8.22
CA LEU A 208 33.86 5.05 -7.87
C LEU A 208 32.92 4.06 -8.57
N GLU A 209 31.63 4.34 -8.58
CA GLU A 209 30.65 3.48 -9.24
C GLU A 209 30.76 3.53 -10.77
N MET A 210 31.15 4.68 -11.33
CA MET A 210 31.48 4.82 -12.75
C MET A 210 32.68 3.95 -13.15
N GLU A 211 33.73 3.92 -12.34
CA GLU A 211 34.88 3.04 -12.57
C GLU A 211 34.48 1.57 -12.53
N ARG A 212 33.66 1.17 -11.56
CA ARG A 212 33.11 -0.20 -11.46
C ARG A 212 32.29 -0.56 -12.70
N ALA A 213 31.42 0.34 -13.15
CA ALA A 213 30.61 0.14 -14.36
C ALA A 213 31.47 -0.01 -15.62
N ARG A 214 32.53 0.80 -15.77
CA ARG A 214 33.47 0.72 -16.91
C ARG A 214 34.29 -0.56 -16.92
N LYS A 215 34.79 -1.01 -15.76
CA LYS A 215 35.50 -2.30 -15.65
C LYS A 215 34.60 -3.47 -16.02
N LYS A 216 33.33 -3.44 -15.58
CA LYS A 216 32.33 -4.43 -15.97
C LYS A 216 32.06 -4.41 -17.48
N ALA A 217 31.95 -3.23 -18.09
CA ALA A 217 31.82 -3.09 -19.55
C ALA A 217 33.03 -3.67 -20.31
N ALA A 218 34.23 -3.55 -19.75
CA ALA A 218 35.47 -4.11 -20.29
C ALA A 218 35.63 -5.63 -20.06
N GLY A 219 34.68 -6.29 -19.39
CA GLY A 219 34.73 -7.72 -19.09
C GLY A 219 35.72 -8.08 -17.98
N GLU A 220 36.18 -7.11 -17.19
CA GLU A 220 37.04 -7.36 -16.04
C GLU A 220 36.23 -7.94 -14.87
N VAL A 221 36.83 -8.86 -14.12
CA VAL A 221 36.26 -9.38 -12.88
C VAL A 221 36.33 -8.26 -11.84
N VAL A 222 35.20 -7.60 -11.61
CA VAL A 222 35.06 -6.63 -10.52
C VAL A 222 34.78 -7.42 -9.25
N GLU A 223 35.74 -7.46 -8.33
CA GLU A 223 35.50 -7.93 -6.97
C GLU A 223 34.54 -6.94 -6.30
N GLU A 224 33.24 -7.27 -6.28
CA GLU A 224 32.26 -6.54 -5.48
C GLU A 224 32.56 -6.82 -3.99
N GLU A 225 33.39 -5.99 -3.36
CA GLU A 225 33.80 -6.13 -1.95
C GLU A 225 32.61 -6.14 -0.96
N ASP A 226 31.42 -5.70 -1.37
CA ASP A 226 30.19 -5.73 -0.55
C ASP A 226 29.26 -6.93 -0.84
N ALA A 227 29.61 -7.78 -1.81
CA ALA A 227 28.87 -9.00 -2.12
C ALA A 227 29.45 -10.20 -1.36
N VAL A 228 29.56 -10.11 -0.03
CA VAL A 228 29.25 -11.33 0.76
C VAL A 228 27.78 -11.58 0.46
N ALA A 229 27.52 -12.32 -0.61
CA ALA A 229 26.21 -12.60 -1.16
C ALA A 229 25.33 -13.03 0.01
N ARG A 230 24.51 -12.10 0.52
CA ARG A 230 23.50 -12.44 1.50
C ARG A 230 22.70 -13.54 0.80
N PRO A 231 22.56 -14.72 1.42
CA PRO A 231 21.81 -15.79 0.77
C PRO A 231 20.47 -15.20 0.32
N ALA A 232 20.11 -15.42 -0.94
CA ALA A 232 18.88 -14.92 -1.50
C ALA A 232 17.71 -15.59 -0.77
N VAL A 233 17.26 -14.95 0.31
CA VAL A 233 16.08 -15.38 1.05
C VAL A 233 14.88 -14.80 0.32
N ASN A 234 14.00 -15.66 -0.17
CA ASN A 234 12.73 -15.24 -0.71
C ASN A 234 11.90 -14.62 0.42
N VAL A 235 11.72 -13.31 0.38
CA VAL A 235 10.81 -12.60 1.28
C VAL A 235 9.46 -12.50 0.58
N VAL A 236 8.49 -13.25 1.10
CA VAL A 236 7.10 -13.20 0.64
C VAL A 236 6.31 -12.31 1.60
N ARG A 237 5.54 -11.36 1.05
CA ARG A 237 4.60 -10.56 1.83
C ARG A 237 3.22 -11.21 1.75
N LEU A 238 2.70 -11.60 2.91
CA LEU A 238 1.34 -12.12 3.02
C LEU A 238 0.32 -11.03 2.70
N GLN A 239 -0.73 -11.39 1.97
CA GLN A 239 -1.85 -10.50 1.67
C GLN A 239 -2.85 -10.52 2.81
N TYR A 240 -3.59 -9.41 3.02
CA TYR A 240 -4.60 -9.36 4.09
C TYR A 240 -5.65 -10.49 3.97
N GLY A 241 -6.00 -10.93 2.75
CA GLY A 241 -6.90 -12.09 2.57
C GLY A 241 -6.28 -13.46 2.93
N GLU A 242 -4.95 -13.55 3.02
CA GLU A 242 -4.25 -14.76 3.45
C GLU A 242 -4.15 -14.85 4.98
N VAL A 243 -4.31 -13.74 5.71
CA VAL A 243 -4.02 -13.63 7.15
C VAL A 243 -5.18 -13.08 7.98
N ALA A 244 -5.75 -11.94 7.59
CA ALA A 244 -6.75 -11.18 8.38
C ALA A 244 -8.06 -11.97 8.59
N GLU A 245 -8.15 -13.09 7.91
CA GLU A 245 -9.27 -13.97 7.89
C GLU A 245 -8.71 -15.39 8.02
N ALA A 246 -8.54 -15.84 9.27
CA ALA A 246 -8.52 -17.26 9.62
C ALA A 246 -9.86 -17.98 9.25
N THR A 247 -10.55 -17.49 8.21
CA THR A 247 -11.66 -18.06 7.46
C THR A 247 -11.18 -18.70 6.16
N THR A 248 -9.93 -18.47 5.70
CA THR A 248 -9.41 -19.24 4.56
C THR A 248 -9.11 -20.68 4.98
N VAL A 249 -8.40 -20.87 6.10
CA VAL A 249 -8.14 -22.19 6.70
C VAL A 249 -8.17 -22.14 8.24
N LEU A 250 -8.61 -23.23 8.86
CA LEU A 250 -8.76 -23.44 10.29
C LEU A 250 -8.00 -24.70 10.72
N LEU A 251 -7.21 -24.57 11.79
CA LEU A 251 -6.53 -25.68 12.45
C LEU A 251 -7.40 -26.19 13.60
N LEU A 252 -7.90 -27.44 13.50
CA LEU A 252 -8.81 -28.03 14.49
C LEU A 252 -8.24 -29.34 15.07
N PRO A 253 -8.45 -29.63 16.36
CA PRO A 253 -7.99 -30.87 16.96
C PRO A 253 -8.80 -32.07 16.46
N VAL A 254 -8.13 -33.19 16.22
CA VAL A 254 -8.75 -34.43 15.73
C VAL A 254 -8.80 -35.48 16.84
N VAL A 255 -9.96 -36.12 16.99
CA VAL A 255 -10.18 -37.35 17.77
C VAL A 255 -10.65 -38.48 16.86
N ARG A 256 -10.41 -39.72 17.26
CA ARG A 256 -11.00 -40.90 16.62
C ARG A 256 -12.36 -41.20 17.21
N GLU A 257 -13.18 -41.87 16.43
CA GLU A 257 -14.44 -42.43 16.93
C GLU A 257 -14.27 -43.36 18.17
N THR A 258 -13.11 -43.96 18.38
CA THR A 258 -12.82 -44.85 19.51
C THR A 258 -12.33 -44.14 20.77
N ASP A 259 -12.06 -42.84 20.71
CA ASP A 259 -11.44 -42.12 21.82
C ASP A 259 -12.47 -41.70 22.90
N GLY A 260 -13.76 -41.72 22.56
CA GLY A 260 -14.87 -41.40 23.46
C GLY A 260 -15.07 -39.91 23.73
N VAL A 261 -16.13 -39.57 24.46
CA VAL A 261 -16.51 -38.17 24.74
C VAL A 261 -15.50 -37.49 25.67
N ALA A 262 -14.89 -38.24 26.60
CA ALA A 262 -13.86 -37.70 27.50
C ALA A 262 -12.63 -37.19 26.74
N ALA A 263 -12.22 -37.88 25.67
CA ALA A 263 -11.13 -37.41 24.81
C ALA A 263 -11.56 -36.17 24.01
N MET A 264 -12.78 -36.16 23.49
CA MET A 264 -13.34 -35.02 22.75
C MET A 264 -13.42 -33.75 23.61
N GLU A 265 -13.84 -33.87 24.87
CA GLU A 265 -13.87 -32.76 25.84
C GLU A 265 -12.45 -32.32 26.25
N SER A 266 -11.51 -33.27 26.31
CA SER A 266 -10.12 -32.97 26.64
C SER A 266 -9.29 -32.45 25.45
N ALA A 267 -9.82 -32.43 24.23
CA ALA A 267 -9.16 -31.81 23.09
C ALA A 267 -8.89 -30.31 23.35
N PRO A 268 -7.79 -29.74 22.84
CA PRO A 268 -7.43 -28.34 23.10
C PRO A 268 -8.48 -27.36 22.58
N ARG A 269 -8.60 -26.21 23.24
CA ARG A 269 -9.42 -25.08 22.77
C ARG A 269 -8.51 -24.03 22.13
N ARG A 270 -9.01 -23.36 21.10
CA ARG A 270 -8.33 -22.21 20.52
C ARG A 270 -8.60 -21.00 21.41
N THR A 271 -7.54 -20.34 21.89
CA THR A 271 -7.68 -19.23 22.86
C THR A 271 -7.52 -17.85 22.22
N LYS A 272 -6.79 -17.75 21.11
CA LYS A 272 -6.60 -16.55 20.29
C LYS A 272 -5.87 -16.95 19.01
N SER A 273 -6.09 -16.22 17.92
CA SER A 273 -5.12 -16.17 16.83
C SER A 273 -4.42 -14.85 16.79
N ASP A 274 -3.12 -14.89 16.55
CA ASP A 274 -2.40 -13.72 16.07
C ASP A 274 -3.07 -13.20 14.79
N VAL A 275 -3.28 -11.88 14.71
CA VAL A 275 -3.94 -11.21 13.58
C VAL A 275 -2.94 -10.99 12.43
N ASP A 276 -1.64 -11.00 12.73
CA ASP A 276 -0.59 -10.67 11.76
C ASP A 276 -0.07 -11.89 10.98
N PHE A 277 -0.10 -13.08 11.60
CA PHE A 277 0.38 -14.32 10.97
C PHE A 277 -0.57 -15.53 11.14
N GLY A 278 -1.74 -15.36 11.76
CA GLY A 278 -2.70 -16.47 11.93
C GLY A 278 -2.23 -17.58 12.89
N ILE A 279 -1.30 -17.28 13.80
CA ILE A 279 -0.74 -18.25 14.76
C ILE A 279 -1.84 -18.71 15.72
N VAL A 280 -2.02 -20.02 15.88
CA VAL A 280 -3.01 -20.62 16.79
C VAL A 280 -2.34 -21.03 18.10
N GLU A 281 -2.78 -20.44 19.21
CA GLU A 281 -2.36 -20.84 20.56
C GLU A 281 -3.39 -21.78 21.20
N VAL A 282 -2.88 -22.84 21.84
CA VAL A 282 -3.69 -23.91 22.42
C VAL A 282 -3.32 -24.10 23.89
N ASP A 283 -4.31 -24.47 24.71
CA ASP A 283 -4.18 -24.63 26.15
C ASP A 283 -3.36 -25.87 26.56
N LYS A 284 -3.21 -26.85 25.66
CA LYS A 284 -2.47 -28.10 25.91
C LYS A 284 -1.96 -28.74 24.62
N ALA A 285 -0.93 -29.58 24.76
CA ALA A 285 -0.36 -30.35 23.66
C ALA A 285 -1.38 -31.37 23.11
N TRP A 286 -1.37 -31.58 21.79
CA TRP A 286 -2.27 -32.51 21.11
C TRP A 286 -1.61 -33.15 19.90
N ALA A 287 -1.92 -34.43 19.66
CA ALA A 287 -1.18 -35.25 18.70
C ALA A 287 -1.65 -35.11 17.25
N ARG A 288 -2.94 -34.82 17.03
CA ARG A 288 -3.55 -34.86 15.69
C ARG A 288 -4.36 -33.61 15.40
N TRP A 289 -4.09 -33.01 14.25
CA TRP A 289 -4.72 -31.77 13.81
C TRP A 289 -5.22 -31.93 12.37
N ALA A 290 -6.32 -31.26 12.05
CA ALA A 290 -6.82 -31.14 10.69
C ALA A 290 -6.78 -29.66 10.29
N VAL A 291 -6.33 -29.39 9.07
CA VAL A 291 -6.44 -28.09 8.42
C VAL A 291 -7.62 -28.15 7.48
N VAL A 292 -8.66 -27.37 7.75
CA VAL A 292 -9.90 -27.34 6.96
C VAL A 292 -10.16 -25.92 6.46
N PRO A 293 -10.88 -25.72 5.35
CA PRO A 293 -11.31 -24.38 4.98
C PRO A 293 -12.16 -23.74 6.07
N GLY A 294 -12.08 -22.42 6.23
CA GLY A 294 -12.88 -21.70 7.23
C GLY A 294 -14.32 -21.44 6.77
N TRP A 295 -15.02 -22.50 6.40
CA TRP A 295 -16.45 -22.45 6.09
C TRP A 295 -17.23 -21.76 7.21
N GLY A 296 -18.18 -20.89 6.85
CA GLY A 296 -18.92 -20.04 7.80
C GLY A 296 -19.38 -20.75 9.09
N PRO A 297 -20.03 -21.94 9.02
CA PRO A 297 -20.44 -22.66 10.23
C PRO A 297 -19.27 -23.09 11.13
N VAL A 298 -18.15 -23.49 10.54
CA VAL A 298 -16.94 -23.92 11.27
C VAL A 298 -16.19 -22.73 11.83
N ALA A 299 -16.07 -21.64 11.05
CA ALA A 299 -15.44 -20.40 11.50
C ALA A 299 -16.19 -19.76 12.67
N ALA A 300 -17.52 -19.77 12.64
CA ALA A 300 -18.36 -19.25 13.73
C ALA A 300 -18.20 -20.04 15.04
N ALA A 301 -17.82 -21.32 14.95
CA ALA A 301 -17.63 -22.21 16.10
C ALA A 301 -16.16 -22.56 16.36
N ALA A 302 -15.20 -21.83 15.79
CA ALA A 302 -13.79 -22.25 15.72
C ALA A 302 -13.12 -22.49 17.09
N GLU A 303 -13.55 -21.80 18.15
CA GLU A 303 -13.02 -22.00 19.51
C GLU A 303 -13.44 -23.34 20.13
N GLU A 304 -14.60 -23.83 19.71
CA GLU A 304 -15.29 -25.00 20.25
C GLU A 304 -15.30 -26.19 19.27
N ALA A 305 -14.83 -25.98 18.04
CA ALA A 305 -14.86 -26.99 16.99
C ALA A 305 -13.83 -28.09 17.23
N VAL A 306 -14.26 -29.34 17.02
CA VAL A 306 -13.44 -30.55 17.08
C VAL A 306 -13.75 -31.42 15.87
N VAL A 307 -12.74 -32.11 15.35
CA VAL A 307 -12.89 -33.04 14.22
C VAL A 307 -12.91 -34.46 14.75
N ILE A 308 -13.91 -35.22 14.35
CA ILE A 308 -14.04 -36.65 14.67
C ILE A 308 -13.79 -37.43 13.39
N GLU A 309 -12.75 -38.24 13.40
CA GLU A 309 -12.45 -39.17 12.31
C GLU A 309 -13.28 -40.44 12.48
N LEU A 310 -14.20 -40.67 11.54
CA LEU A 310 -14.91 -41.92 11.40
C LEU A 310 -14.22 -42.75 10.31
N ALA A 311 -13.85 -43.99 10.62
CA ALA A 311 -13.18 -44.87 9.66
C ALA A 311 -14.14 -45.44 8.59
N ASP A 312 -15.44 -45.35 8.82
CA ASP A 312 -16.48 -45.88 7.92
C ASP A 312 -17.70 -44.94 7.88
N GLY A 313 -17.83 -44.22 6.77
CA GLY A 313 -18.91 -43.28 6.50
C GLY A 313 -20.30 -43.91 6.56
N ARG A 314 -20.43 -45.24 6.40
CA ARG A 314 -21.70 -45.97 6.57
C ARG A 314 -22.31 -45.84 7.96
N ARG A 315 -21.53 -45.36 8.95
CA ARG A 315 -22.00 -45.09 10.31
C ARG A 315 -22.78 -43.78 10.45
N LEU A 316 -22.78 -42.94 9.41
CA LEU A 316 -23.62 -41.74 9.38
C LEU A 316 -25.10 -42.12 9.30
N PRO A 317 -26.02 -41.29 9.83
CA PRO A 317 -27.43 -41.66 9.97
C PRO A 317 -28.23 -41.59 8.64
N TRP A 318 -27.59 -41.70 7.48
CA TRP A 318 -28.24 -41.77 6.17
C TRP A 318 -27.70 -42.92 5.32
N ARG A 319 -28.59 -43.52 4.51
CA ARG A 319 -28.38 -44.84 3.88
C ARG A 319 -27.44 -44.86 2.68
N THR A 320 -27.04 -43.72 2.13
CA THR A 320 -26.25 -43.58 0.89
C THR A 320 -24.76 -43.32 1.14
N ALA A 321 -24.21 -43.81 2.26
CA ALA A 321 -22.81 -43.59 2.58
C ALA A 321 -21.92 -44.74 2.08
N ASP A 322 -20.81 -44.37 1.46
CA ASP A 322 -19.79 -45.31 0.99
C ASP A 322 -18.92 -45.76 2.15
N LYS A 323 -18.22 -46.90 1.97
CA LYS A 323 -17.22 -47.35 2.94
C LYS A 323 -15.95 -46.55 2.73
N GLU A 324 -15.94 -45.34 3.24
CA GLU A 324 -14.81 -44.41 3.19
C GLU A 324 -14.61 -43.73 4.54
N PRO A 325 -13.39 -43.27 4.87
CA PRO A 325 -13.19 -42.44 6.04
C PRO A 325 -13.88 -41.08 5.84
N VAL A 326 -14.48 -40.54 6.91
CA VAL A 326 -15.11 -39.21 6.88
C VAL A 326 -14.69 -38.41 8.10
N LEU A 327 -14.56 -37.10 7.93
CA LEU A 327 -14.34 -36.17 9.03
C LEU A 327 -15.66 -35.51 9.40
N VAL A 328 -16.03 -35.62 10.66
CA VAL A 328 -17.20 -34.95 11.23
C VAL A 328 -16.70 -33.78 12.06
N ILE A 329 -16.98 -32.55 11.62
CA ILE A 329 -16.65 -31.33 12.35
C ILE A 329 -17.83 -31.00 13.25
N ALA A 330 -17.59 -30.92 14.55
CA ALA A 330 -18.64 -30.73 15.54
C ALA A 330 -18.31 -29.59 16.52
N ASN A 331 -19.32 -28.85 16.94
CA ASN A 331 -19.25 -27.83 17.98
C ASN A 331 -19.57 -28.46 19.34
N ARG A 332 -18.55 -28.67 20.18
CA ARG A 332 -18.75 -29.23 21.53
C ARG A 332 -19.26 -28.22 22.56
N GLY A 333 -19.29 -26.94 22.20
CA GLY A 333 -19.95 -25.89 23.00
C GLY A 333 -21.47 -25.95 22.90
N GLN A 334 -22.02 -26.57 21.85
CA GLN A 334 -23.46 -26.72 21.64
C GLN A 334 -23.92 -28.15 21.90
N LYS A 335 -24.67 -28.33 22.99
CA LYS A 335 -25.07 -29.67 23.51
C LYS A 335 -26.58 -29.89 23.55
N GLU A 336 -27.37 -28.84 23.40
CA GLU A 336 -28.83 -28.92 23.42
C GLU A 336 -29.35 -29.60 22.14
N VAL A 337 -30.15 -30.64 22.31
CA VAL A 337 -30.69 -31.43 21.19
C VAL A 337 -31.95 -30.78 20.65
N ALA A 338 -31.90 -30.37 19.38
CA ALA A 338 -33.03 -29.93 18.58
C ALA A 338 -33.41 -31.00 17.55
N GLU A 339 -34.70 -31.13 17.21
CA GLU A 339 -35.17 -32.21 16.33
C GLU A 339 -34.51 -32.21 14.94
N GLN A 340 -34.17 -31.03 14.42
CA GLN A 340 -33.60 -30.85 13.08
C GLN A 340 -32.08 -31.03 13.02
N GLY A 341 -31.40 -31.13 14.17
CA GLY A 341 -29.94 -31.19 14.24
C GLY A 341 -29.35 -32.59 14.04
N LEU A 342 -28.02 -32.62 13.92
CA LEU A 342 -27.20 -33.84 13.98
C LEU A 342 -26.28 -33.73 15.18
N TYR A 343 -26.13 -34.81 15.94
CA TYR A 343 -25.43 -34.77 17.21
C TYR A 343 -24.50 -35.95 17.38
N VAL A 344 -23.40 -35.70 18.09
CA VAL A 344 -22.42 -36.68 18.52
C VAL A 344 -22.76 -37.15 19.93
N LEU A 345 -22.69 -38.46 20.14
CA LEU A 345 -22.91 -39.11 21.43
C LEU A 345 -22.01 -40.34 21.56
N GLU A 346 -21.86 -40.83 22.78
CA GLU A 346 -21.14 -42.06 23.04
C GLU A 346 -22.09 -43.26 23.08
N LYS A 347 -21.80 -44.30 22.30
CA LYS A 347 -22.45 -45.61 22.36
C LYS A 347 -21.38 -46.69 22.32
N GLU A 348 -21.43 -47.62 23.28
CA GLU A 348 -20.48 -48.75 23.35
C GLU A 348 -19.00 -48.32 23.29
N GLY A 349 -18.67 -47.18 23.93
CA GLY A 349 -17.32 -46.62 23.95
C GLY A 349 -16.88 -45.97 22.63
N ARG A 350 -17.81 -45.67 21.71
CA ARG A 350 -17.53 -44.98 20.45
C ARG A 350 -18.37 -43.74 20.27
N LEU A 351 -17.79 -42.72 19.64
CA LEU A 351 -18.50 -41.55 19.16
C LEU A 351 -19.33 -41.93 17.93
N VAL A 352 -20.63 -41.66 18.00
CA VAL A 352 -21.61 -41.97 16.94
C VAL A 352 -22.41 -40.71 16.63
N VAL A 353 -22.76 -40.54 15.34
CA VAL A 353 -23.61 -39.45 14.87
C VAL A 353 -25.05 -39.92 14.74
N GLU A 354 -25.98 -39.20 15.35
CA GLU A 354 -27.43 -39.47 15.23
C GLU A 354 -28.23 -38.21 14.93
N ARG A 355 -29.44 -38.40 14.43
CA ARG A 355 -30.40 -37.32 14.18
C ARG A 355 -31.07 -36.88 15.48
N GLY A 356 -31.20 -35.58 15.67
CA GLY A 356 -31.85 -34.98 16.83
C GLY A 356 -33.28 -35.49 17.06
N ARG A 357 -34.07 -35.65 16.00
CA ARG A 357 -35.42 -36.27 16.09
C ARG A 357 -35.42 -37.64 16.77
N LYS A 358 -34.47 -38.51 16.42
CA LYS A 358 -34.36 -39.87 17.02
C LYS A 358 -33.94 -39.79 18.48
N LEU A 359 -33.09 -38.83 18.82
CA LEU A 359 -32.69 -38.57 20.21
C LEU A 359 -33.86 -38.03 21.04
N ALA A 360 -34.65 -37.11 20.49
CA ALA A 360 -35.86 -36.59 21.11
C ALA A 360 -36.91 -37.69 21.35
N GLU A 361 -37.13 -38.58 20.38
CA GLU A 361 -37.99 -39.76 20.52
C GLU A 361 -37.51 -40.72 21.64
N GLN A 362 -36.20 -40.74 21.92
CA GLN A 362 -35.58 -41.50 23.01
C GLN A 362 -35.54 -40.75 24.35
N GLY A 363 -36.07 -39.51 24.41
CA GLY A 363 -36.04 -38.66 25.59
C GLY A 363 -34.66 -38.08 25.92
N ILE A 364 -33.73 -38.08 24.96
CA ILE A 364 -32.37 -37.55 25.12
C ILE A 364 -32.39 -36.07 24.73
N THR A 365 -32.17 -35.19 25.70
CA THR A 365 -32.18 -33.73 25.52
C THR A 365 -30.79 -33.09 25.44
N THR A 366 -29.73 -33.84 25.78
CA THR A 366 -28.35 -33.36 25.79
C THR A 366 -27.44 -34.36 25.08
N ALA A 367 -26.61 -33.85 24.17
CA ALA A 367 -25.60 -34.60 23.43
C ALA A 367 -24.19 -34.11 23.76
N ALA A 368 -23.17 -34.75 23.19
CA ALA A 368 -21.78 -34.38 23.42
C ALA A 368 -21.33 -33.17 22.57
N ALA A 369 -21.81 -33.09 21.32
CA ALA A 369 -21.56 -31.98 20.41
C ALA A 369 -22.61 -31.94 19.29
N GLU A 370 -22.84 -30.76 18.71
CA GLU A 370 -23.61 -30.59 17.48
C GLU A 370 -22.70 -30.75 16.25
N VAL A 371 -23.13 -31.53 15.25
CA VAL A 371 -22.41 -31.67 13.98
C VAL A 371 -22.66 -30.44 13.11
N LEU A 372 -21.57 -29.80 12.68
CA LEU A 372 -21.61 -28.64 11.80
C LEU A 372 -21.53 -29.06 10.33
N ILE A 373 -20.50 -29.85 9.99
CA ILE A 373 -20.18 -30.27 8.61
C ILE A 373 -19.62 -31.69 8.63
N VAL A 374 -19.93 -32.47 7.60
CA VAL A 374 -19.30 -33.76 7.32
C VAL A 374 -18.50 -33.63 6.02
N VAL A 375 -17.21 -33.99 6.08
CA VAL A 375 -16.26 -33.88 4.97
C VAL A 375 -15.85 -35.28 4.53
N ARG A 376 -15.91 -35.51 3.22
CA ARG A 376 -15.42 -36.72 2.56
C ARG A 376 -14.06 -36.44 1.91
N PRO A 377 -13.21 -37.46 1.69
CA PRO A 377 -11.97 -37.28 0.96
C PRO A 377 -12.22 -36.78 -0.48
N PRO A 378 -11.26 -36.07 -1.08
CA PRO A 378 -11.31 -35.72 -2.51
C PRO A 378 -11.44 -36.97 -3.40
N ARG A 379 -12.07 -36.85 -4.57
CA ARG A 379 -12.12 -37.92 -5.57
C ARG A 379 -11.01 -37.72 -6.60
N ASP A 380 -10.43 -38.80 -7.10
CA ASP A 380 -9.37 -38.77 -8.12
C ASP A 380 -9.78 -38.05 -9.42
N GLU A 381 -11.09 -37.92 -9.69
CA GLU A 381 -11.62 -37.20 -10.86
C GLU A 381 -11.53 -35.66 -10.71
N ASP A 382 -11.36 -35.13 -9.49
CA ASP A 382 -11.29 -33.69 -9.20
C ASP A 382 -9.88 -33.10 -9.39
N ASP A 383 -8.85 -33.95 -9.59
CA ASP A 383 -7.44 -33.55 -9.77
C ASP A 383 -7.09 -33.14 -11.22
N MET A 384 -8.06 -33.20 -12.15
CA MET A 384 -7.85 -32.77 -13.53
C MET A 384 -8.46 -31.38 -13.75
N ILE A 385 -7.73 -30.34 -13.34
CA ILE A 385 -7.70 -29.13 -14.18
C ILE A 385 -7.03 -29.62 -15.46
N SER A 386 -7.80 -30.10 -16.43
CA SER A 386 -7.25 -30.51 -17.71
C SER A 386 -6.63 -29.26 -18.33
N ASP A 387 -5.31 -29.29 -18.56
CA ASP A 387 -4.58 -28.26 -19.33
C ASP A 387 -5.15 -28.09 -20.76
N ASP A 388 -6.12 -28.92 -21.16
CA ASP A 388 -6.74 -29.02 -22.47
C ASP A 388 -7.90 -28.03 -22.74
N GLU A 389 -8.36 -27.23 -21.77
CA GLU A 389 -9.40 -26.20 -22.01
C GLU A 389 -8.80 -24.80 -22.26
N TRP A 390 -7.91 -24.69 -23.25
CA TRP A 390 -7.45 -23.41 -23.82
C TRP A 390 -7.60 -23.34 -25.35
N ASP A 391 -8.67 -23.94 -25.90
CA ASP A 391 -9.07 -23.76 -27.30
C ASP A 391 -10.24 -22.78 -27.47
#